data_AF-A0A9P7BVY1-F1
#
_entry.id   AF-A0A9P7BVY1-F1
#
_cell.length_a   1.000
_cell.length_b   1.000
_cell.length_c   1.000
_cell.angle_alpha   90.00
_cell.angle_beta   90.00
_cell.angle_gamma   90.00
#
_symmetry.space_group_name_H-M   'P 1'
#
loop_
_entity.id
_entity.type
_entity.pdbx_description
1 polymer ?
#
loop_
_entity_poly.entity_id
_entity_poly.type
_entity_poly.pdbx_seq_one_letter_code
_entity_poly.pdbx_strand_id
1 'polypeptide(L)'
;MEKRALPTRHNFLTEAVQRLLETGDSSEPTIDSNALITVTSDADRLADYKDNGVSAAITPSLPIEHVPQVRIITPIKRAANKDELDLVPDDYYFKRHRRHELEEKKQKNREKERLRHGYYQQNQLVERIKMMDKSSLQSIVSSIRHRNKDAKETEEEMEDEETYLEILHEKLLRDAIELLNRYEALGLSKTTTTIGIEALEDPTPEKVEVNPEFHEAVKTEAIRQKSRQLTTFNKHPQPTKSSSRL
;
A
#
# COMPACT_ATOMS: atom_id res chain seq x y z
N MET A 1 -20.01 6.20 40.30
CA MET A 1 -19.05 6.81 39.36
C MET A 1 -18.46 5.70 38.51
N GLU A 2 -18.89 5.58 37.25
CA GLU A 2 -18.27 4.62 36.32
C GLU A 2 -16.85 5.11 35.98
N LYS A 3 -15.84 4.32 36.34
CA LYS A 3 -14.46 4.60 35.96
C LYS A 3 -14.35 4.33 34.46
N ARG A 4 -14.15 5.36 33.66
CA ARG A 4 -13.85 5.22 32.22
C ARG A 4 -12.54 4.44 32.08
N ALA A 5 -12.60 3.24 31.52
CA ALA A 5 -11.41 2.44 31.26
C ALA A 5 -10.51 3.16 30.24
N LEU A 6 -9.20 3.14 30.49
CA LEU A 6 -8.22 3.70 29.57
C LEU A 6 -8.17 2.85 28.28
N PRO A 7 -7.91 3.46 27.11
CA PRO A 7 -7.71 2.71 25.87
C PRO A 7 -6.58 1.68 26.05
N THR A 8 -6.77 0.47 25.50
CA THR A 8 -5.65 -0.48 25.39
C THR A 8 -4.54 0.17 24.60
N ARG A 9 -3.28 -0.06 25.00
CA ARG A 9 -2.13 0.38 24.22
C ARG A 9 -2.29 -0.21 22.82
N HIS A 10 -2.37 0.65 21.81
CA HIS A 10 -2.54 0.29 20.42
C HIS A 10 -1.33 -0.53 19.97
N ASN A 11 -1.45 -1.86 19.99
CA ASN A 11 -0.44 -2.78 19.51
C ASN A 11 -1.08 -3.66 18.43
N PHE A 12 -0.31 -3.97 17.38
CA PHE A 12 -0.76 -4.84 16.29
C PHE A 12 -1.32 -6.17 16.81
N LEU A 13 -0.75 -6.70 17.89
CA LEU A 13 -1.24 -7.94 18.50
C LEU A 13 -2.63 -7.77 19.13
N THR A 14 -2.87 -6.69 19.86
CA THR A 14 -4.17 -6.44 20.48
C THR A 14 -5.26 -6.19 19.45
N GLU A 15 -4.93 -5.54 18.32
CA GLU A 15 -5.85 -5.38 17.20
C GLU A 15 -6.14 -6.71 16.49
N ALA A 16 -5.13 -7.56 16.31
CA ALA A 16 -5.32 -8.87 15.69
C ALA A 16 -6.23 -9.77 16.54
N VAL A 17 -6.00 -9.82 17.85
CA VAL A 17 -6.88 -10.56 18.77
C VAL A 17 -8.28 -9.95 18.81
N GLN A 18 -8.40 -8.62 18.84
CA GLN A 18 -9.69 -7.95 18.81
C GLN A 18 -10.46 -8.25 17.53
N ARG A 19 -9.82 -8.18 16.35
CA ARG A 19 -10.44 -8.56 15.08
C ARG A 19 -10.91 -10.00 15.10
N LEU A 20 -10.11 -10.92 15.65
CA LEU A 20 -10.49 -12.33 15.69
C LEU A 20 -11.69 -12.61 16.62
N LEU A 21 -11.81 -11.82 17.69
CA LEU A 21 -12.95 -11.86 18.61
C LEU A 21 -14.22 -11.23 18.03
N GLU A 22 -14.08 -10.13 17.28
CA GLU A 22 -15.19 -9.48 16.53
C GLU A 22 -15.60 -10.29 15.28
N THR A 23 -14.60 -10.96 14.72
CA THR A 23 -14.53 -11.97 13.64
C THR A 23 -15.49 -13.15 13.61
N GLY A 24 -16.08 -13.49 14.77
CA GLY A 24 -16.53 -14.85 15.10
C GLY A 24 -17.08 -15.62 13.90
N ASP A 25 -16.36 -16.67 13.47
CA ASP A 25 -16.58 -17.54 12.28
C ASP A 25 -17.30 -16.93 11.06
N SER A 26 -17.26 -15.61 10.88
CA SER A 26 -17.90 -14.95 9.77
C SER A 26 -16.98 -15.15 8.58
N SER A 27 -17.35 -16.11 7.73
CA SER A 27 -16.74 -16.32 6.43
C SER A 27 -16.63 -14.95 5.74
N GLU A 28 -15.42 -14.53 5.40
CA GLU A 28 -15.25 -13.41 4.47
C GLU A 28 -16.18 -13.65 3.28
N PRO A 29 -16.96 -12.65 2.81
CA PRO A 29 -17.84 -12.86 1.68
C PRO A 29 -16.96 -13.10 0.44
N THR A 30 -16.80 -14.37 0.07
CA THR A 30 -16.09 -14.77 -1.14
C THR A 30 -16.94 -14.36 -2.34
N ILE A 31 -16.56 -13.26 -2.99
CA ILE A 31 -17.17 -12.80 -4.23
C ILE A 31 -16.72 -13.76 -5.33
N ASP A 32 -17.53 -14.78 -5.61
CA ASP A 32 -17.35 -15.71 -6.72
C ASP A 32 -17.93 -15.13 -8.03
N SER A 33 -17.70 -15.82 -9.15
CA SER A 33 -18.18 -15.56 -10.50
C SER A 33 -19.70 -15.33 -10.61
N ASN A 34 -20.47 -15.84 -9.64
CA ASN A 34 -21.92 -15.73 -9.57
C ASN A 34 -22.40 -14.62 -8.60
N ALA A 35 -21.49 -13.89 -7.95
CA ALA A 35 -21.85 -12.85 -7.01
C ALA A 35 -22.35 -11.59 -7.74
N LEU A 36 -23.61 -11.23 -7.51
CA LEU A 36 -24.20 -10.00 -8.03
C LEU A 36 -24.02 -8.87 -7.00
N ILE A 37 -23.23 -7.85 -7.36
CA ILE A 37 -23.08 -6.64 -6.55
C ILE A 37 -24.09 -5.61 -7.05
N THR A 38 -25.11 -5.29 -6.25
CA THR A 38 -26.10 -4.26 -6.56
C THR A 38 -25.77 -2.98 -5.80
N VAL A 39 -25.59 -1.86 -6.51
CA VAL A 39 -25.36 -0.54 -5.91
C VAL A 39 -26.61 0.29 -6.11
N THR A 40 -27.34 0.59 -5.02
CA THR A 40 -28.55 1.41 -5.05
C THR A 40 -28.42 2.61 -4.12
N SER A 41 -29.05 3.73 -4.48
CA SER A 41 -29.08 4.96 -3.66
C SER A 41 -30.26 5.00 -2.69
N ASP A 42 -31.09 3.96 -2.66
CA ASP A 42 -32.37 3.91 -1.98
C ASP A 42 -32.38 2.71 -1.01
N ALA A 43 -32.19 3.01 0.28
CA ALA A 43 -32.00 2.00 1.33
C ALA A 43 -33.27 1.19 1.61
N ASP A 44 -34.44 1.79 1.41
CA ASP A 44 -35.73 1.16 1.68
C ASP A 44 -36.04 0.03 0.68
N ARG A 45 -35.46 0.09 -0.53
CA ARG A 45 -35.60 -0.96 -1.56
C ARG A 45 -34.74 -2.19 -1.31
N LEU A 46 -33.79 -2.13 -0.37
CA LEU A 46 -32.92 -3.26 -0.05
C LEU A 46 -33.63 -4.29 0.84
N ALA A 47 -34.56 -3.86 1.69
CA ALA A 47 -35.33 -4.74 2.58
C ALA A 47 -36.28 -5.69 1.83
N ASP A 48 -36.79 -5.25 0.66
CA ASP A 48 -37.74 -6.00 -0.17
C ASP A 48 -37.08 -6.65 -1.40
N TYR A 49 -35.75 -6.68 -1.48
CA TYR A 49 -35.04 -7.23 -2.65
C TYR A 49 -35.30 -8.73 -2.77
N LYS A 50 -36.09 -9.11 -3.78
CA LYS A 50 -36.29 -10.50 -4.20
C LYS A 50 -35.46 -10.75 -5.44
N ASP A 51 -34.50 -11.67 -5.32
CA ASP A 51 -33.73 -12.17 -6.46
C ASP A 51 -34.64 -12.95 -7.41
N ASN A 52 -35.29 -12.22 -8.31
CA ASN A 52 -36.02 -12.80 -9.42
C ASN A 52 -35.00 -13.04 -10.53
N GLY A 53 -34.20 -14.10 -10.38
CA GLY A 53 -33.19 -14.50 -11.38
C GLY A 53 -33.76 -14.43 -12.79
N VAL A 54 -32.96 -13.95 -13.75
CA VAL A 54 -33.27 -13.59 -15.15
C VAL A 54 -34.67 -13.99 -15.62
N SER A 55 -35.68 -13.29 -15.11
CA SER A 55 -37.06 -13.46 -15.55
C SER A 55 -37.54 -12.09 -15.96
N ALA A 56 -37.60 -11.90 -17.28
CA ALA A 56 -38.13 -10.72 -17.94
C ALA A 56 -39.64 -10.62 -17.68
N ALA A 57 -40.01 -10.19 -16.47
CA ALA A 57 -41.37 -9.78 -16.13
C ALA A 57 -41.34 -8.26 -15.92
N ILE A 58 -41.74 -7.55 -16.97
CA ILE A 58 -41.92 -6.10 -17.00
C ILE A 58 -43.03 -5.76 -16.01
N THR A 59 -42.65 -5.31 -14.81
CA THR A 59 -43.55 -4.61 -13.91
C THR A 59 -43.75 -3.19 -14.46
N PRO A 60 -44.99 -2.67 -14.53
CA PRO A 60 -45.22 -1.32 -15.00
C PRO A 60 -44.79 -0.36 -13.88
N SER A 61 -43.50 -0.01 -13.87
CA SER A 61 -43.07 1.20 -13.18
C SER A 61 -43.80 2.36 -13.83
N LEU A 62 -44.50 3.16 -13.02
CA LEU A 62 -44.95 4.49 -13.46
C LEU A 62 -43.76 5.15 -14.15
N PRO A 63 -43.92 5.67 -15.38
CA PRO A 63 -42.82 6.25 -16.10
C PRO A 63 -42.35 7.45 -15.27
N ILE A 64 -41.24 7.26 -14.56
CA ILE A 64 -40.42 8.37 -14.14
C ILE A 64 -39.98 8.95 -15.48
N GLU A 65 -40.67 10.00 -15.90
CA GLU A 65 -40.33 10.75 -17.10
C GLU A 65 -38.96 11.36 -16.81
N HIS A 66 -37.91 10.57 -17.09
CA HIS A 66 -36.53 11.02 -17.07
C HIS A 66 -36.38 11.95 -18.25
N VAL A 67 -36.88 13.19 -18.12
CA VAL A 67 -36.65 14.25 -19.08
C VAL A 67 -35.14 14.47 -19.07
N PRO A 68 -34.41 14.12 -20.15
CA PRO A 68 -32.97 14.33 -20.18
C PRO A 68 -32.72 15.84 -20.17
N GLN A 69 -32.31 16.38 -19.03
CA GLN A 69 -31.86 17.76 -18.95
C GLN A 69 -30.44 17.84 -19.53
N VAL A 70 -30.37 17.97 -20.85
CA VAL A 70 -29.13 18.24 -21.56
C VAL A 70 -28.79 19.72 -21.37
N ARG A 71 -28.03 20.03 -20.32
CA ARG A 71 -27.32 21.31 -20.25
C ARG A 71 -26.07 21.20 -21.10
N ILE A 72 -26.10 21.79 -22.29
CA ILE A 72 -24.91 22.00 -23.09
C ILE A 72 -24.08 23.05 -22.36
N ILE A 73 -23.19 22.58 -21.48
CA ILE A 73 -22.15 23.41 -20.91
C ILE A 73 -21.26 23.78 -22.08
N THR A 74 -21.42 25.00 -22.59
CA THR A 74 -20.46 25.57 -23.52
C THR A 74 -19.16 25.66 -22.74
N PRO A 75 -18.11 24.89 -23.09
CA PRO A 75 -16.85 25.03 -22.41
C PRO A 75 -16.45 26.49 -22.56
N ILE A 76 -16.18 27.17 -21.44
CA ILE A 76 -15.56 28.48 -21.48
C ILE A 76 -14.24 28.24 -22.19
N LYS A 77 -14.20 28.55 -23.48
CA LYS A 77 -12.95 28.70 -24.21
C LYS A 77 -12.28 29.86 -23.50
N ARG A 78 -11.43 29.55 -22.51
CA ARG A 78 -10.33 30.46 -22.21
C ARG A 78 -9.75 30.77 -23.57
N ALA A 79 -9.69 32.04 -23.93
CA ALA A 79 -9.02 32.47 -25.15
C ALA A 79 -7.56 32.04 -25.00
N ALA A 80 -7.27 30.78 -25.35
CA ALA A 80 -5.94 30.37 -25.70
C ALA A 80 -5.68 31.18 -26.96
N ASN A 81 -4.79 32.17 -26.84
CA ASN A 81 -4.24 32.83 -28.01
C ASN A 81 -3.85 31.72 -28.97
N LYS A 82 -4.42 31.72 -30.18
CA LYS A 82 -4.06 30.72 -31.20
C LYS A 82 -2.57 30.78 -31.51
N ASP A 83 -1.93 31.92 -31.22
CA ASP A 83 -0.50 32.14 -31.36
C ASP A 83 0.35 31.54 -30.21
N GLU A 84 -0.26 31.05 -29.13
CA GLU A 84 0.44 30.38 -28.00
C GLU A 84 0.36 28.85 -28.03
N LEU A 85 -0.49 28.26 -28.88
CA LEU A 85 -0.63 26.81 -28.98
C LEU A 85 0.61 26.14 -29.61
N ASP A 86 1.41 26.90 -30.37
CA ASP A 86 2.65 26.44 -31.00
C ASP A 86 3.93 26.83 -30.23
N LEU A 87 3.80 27.43 -29.03
CA LEU A 87 4.93 28.03 -28.30
C LEU A 87 5.42 27.21 -27.10
N VAL A 88 4.97 25.97 -26.89
CA VAL A 88 5.55 25.12 -25.84
C VAL A 88 6.77 24.42 -26.43
N PRO A 89 8.00 24.82 -26.08
CA PRO A 89 9.20 24.25 -26.67
C PRO A 89 9.34 22.78 -26.25
N ASP A 90 9.89 21.93 -27.12
CA ASP A 90 10.10 20.51 -26.82
C ASP A 90 10.89 20.28 -25.51
N ASP A 91 11.82 21.18 -25.21
CA ASP A 91 12.56 21.22 -23.94
C ASP A 91 11.66 21.21 -22.69
N TYR A 92 10.49 21.85 -22.76
CA TYR A 92 9.51 21.83 -21.68
C TYR A 92 8.93 20.43 -21.49
N TYR A 93 8.58 19.74 -22.58
CA TYR A 93 8.07 18.38 -22.53
C TYR A 93 9.13 17.40 -22.02
N PHE A 94 10.39 17.51 -22.46
CA PHE A 94 11.48 16.68 -21.95
C PHE A 94 11.72 16.88 -20.46
N LYS A 95 11.72 18.13 -19.98
CA LYS A 95 11.86 18.43 -18.54
C LYS A 95 10.68 17.90 -17.73
N ARG A 96 9.46 18.05 -18.25
CA ARG A 96 8.24 17.54 -17.60
C ARG A 96 8.23 16.02 -17.54
N HIS A 97 8.60 15.35 -18.64
CA HIS A 97 8.71 13.90 -18.71
C HIS A 97 9.73 13.38 -17.71
N ARG A 98 10.95 13.94 -17.72
CA ARG A 98 12.00 13.57 -16.76
C ARG A 98 11.58 13.78 -15.30
N ARG A 99 10.84 14.85 -15.02
CA ARG A 99 10.30 15.09 -13.68
C ARG A 99 9.29 14.02 -13.30
N HIS A 100 8.37 13.67 -14.20
CA HIS A 100 7.37 12.63 -13.99
C HIS A 100 8.02 11.27 -13.74
N GLU A 101 9.01 10.88 -14.55
CA GLU A 101 9.79 9.65 -14.36
C GLU A 101 10.46 9.59 -12.98
N LEU A 102 11.02 10.70 -12.51
CA LEU A 102 11.65 10.77 -11.18
C LEU A 102 10.61 10.68 -10.07
N GLU A 103 9.45 11.32 -10.23
CA GLU A 103 8.34 11.24 -9.27
C GLU A 103 7.77 9.82 -9.18
N GLU A 104 7.54 9.16 -10.32
CA GLU A 104 7.14 7.75 -10.36
C GLU A 104 8.18 6.85 -9.71
N LYS A 105 9.46 7.03 -10.02
CA LYS A 105 10.55 6.26 -9.41
C LYS A 105 10.59 6.46 -7.90
N LYS A 106 10.39 7.68 -7.42
CA LYS A 106 10.33 8.00 -5.99
C LYS A 106 9.12 7.35 -5.33
N GLN A 107 7.96 7.36 -5.98
CA GLN A 107 6.75 6.71 -5.47
C GLN A 107 6.93 5.18 -5.41
N LYS A 108 7.47 4.56 -6.48
CA LYS A 108 7.81 3.13 -6.51
C LYS A 108 8.78 2.75 -5.38
N ASN A 109 9.81 3.56 -5.14
CA ASN A 109 10.76 3.32 -4.05
C ASN A 109 10.12 3.43 -2.67
N ARG A 110 9.26 4.44 -2.44
CA ARG A 110 8.52 4.60 -1.18
C ARG A 110 7.60 3.42 -0.93
N GLU A 111 6.91 2.95 -1.96
CA GLU A 111 6.03 1.80 -1.85
C GLU A 111 6.81 0.51 -1.56
N LYS A 112 7.94 0.31 -2.24
CA LYS A 112 8.86 -0.80 -1.97
C LYS A 112 9.38 -0.78 -0.53
N GLU A 113 9.75 0.38 -0.02
CA GLU A 113 10.19 0.55 1.38
C GLU A 113 9.06 0.27 2.37
N ARG A 114 7.86 0.82 2.11
CA ARG A 114 6.64 0.57 2.91
C ARG A 114 6.34 -0.92 3.00
N LEU A 115 6.39 -1.62 1.87
CA LEU A 115 6.16 -3.06 1.79
C LEU A 115 7.23 -3.87 2.53
N ARG A 116 8.52 -3.53 2.37
CA ARG A 116 9.61 -4.17 3.12
C ARG A 116 9.48 -3.97 4.63
N HIS A 117 9.12 -2.78 5.05
CA HIS A 117 8.88 -2.49 6.46
C HIS A 117 7.67 -3.27 6.98
N GLY A 118 6.59 -3.35 6.21
CA GLY A 118 5.42 -4.18 6.52
C GLY A 118 5.79 -5.66 6.67
N TYR A 119 6.55 -6.22 5.73
CA TYR A 119 7.07 -7.60 5.82
C TYR A 119 7.91 -7.81 7.09
N TYR A 120 8.84 -6.89 7.39
CA TYR A 120 9.66 -6.97 8.60
C TYR A 120 8.80 -6.97 9.87
N GLN A 121 7.82 -6.08 9.97
CA GLN A 121 6.90 -6.02 11.10
C GLN A 121 6.08 -7.29 11.24
N GLN A 122 5.57 -7.82 10.12
CA GLN A 122 4.80 -9.05 10.10
C GLN A 122 5.63 -10.25 10.54
N ASN A 123 6.87 -10.35 10.07
CA ASN A 123 7.79 -11.41 10.47
C ASN A 123 8.10 -11.33 11.97
N GLN A 124 8.31 -10.13 12.53
CA GLN A 124 8.48 -9.93 13.97
C GLN A 124 7.23 -10.31 14.76
N LEU A 125 6.04 -10.04 14.21
CA LEU A 125 4.77 -10.42 14.84
C LEU A 125 4.61 -11.94 14.87
N VAL A 126 4.90 -12.64 13.76
CA VAL A 126 4.87 -14.11 13.70
C VAL A 126 5.80 -14.72 14.74
N GLU A 127 7.05 -14.26 14.83
CA GLU A 127 8.00 -14.74 15.83
C GLU A 127 7.54 -14.46 17.26
N ARG A 128 6.93 -13.28 17.50
CA ARG A 128 6.35 -12.96 18.80
C ARG A 128 5.19 -13.88 19.15
N ILE A 129 4.31 -14.20 18.20
CA ILE A 129 3.17 -15.10 18.44
C ILE A 129 3.66 -16.51 18.75
N LYS A 130 4.66 -17.01 18.00
CA LYS A 130 5.28 -18.32 18.27
C LYS A 130 5.85 -18.42 19.69
N MET A 131 6.47 -17.36 20.18
CA MET A 131 7.07 -17.29 21.53
C MET A 131 6.09 -16.82 22.62
N MET A 132 4.81 -16.66 22.31
CA MET A 132 3.85 -16.10 23.25
C MET A 132 3.35 -17.13 24.25
N ASP A 133 3.42 -16.77 25.53
CA ASP A 133 2.82 -17.58 26.60
C ASP A 133 1.31 -17.41 26.65
N LYS A 134 0.59 -18.48 27.01
CA LYS A 134 -0.87 -18.50 27.18
C LYS A 134 -1.37 -17.40 28.12
N SER A 135 -0.64 -17.12 29.21
CA SER A 135 -0.96 -16.08 30.19
C SER A 135 -0.98 -14.67 29.60
N SER A 136 -0.09 -14.40 28.63
CA SER A 136 -0.06 -13.12 27.93
C SER A 136 -1.25 -12.95 27.00
N LEU A 137 -1.64 -14.03 26.31
CA LEU A 137 -2.82 -14.06 25.45
C LEU A 137 -4.10 -13.90 26.29
N GLN A 138 -4.22 -14.62 27.41
CA GLN A 138 -5.33 -14.51 28.35
C GLN A 138 -5.48 -13.07 28.85
N SER A 139 -4.39 -12.41 29.27
CA SER A 139 -4.43 -11.01 29.70
C SER A 139 -4.97 -10.06 28.62
N ILE A 140 -4.60 -10.28 27.36
CA ILE A 140 -5.11 -9.50 26.22
C ILE A 140 -6.61 -9.78 26.00
N VAL A 141 -7.01 -11.05 25.97
CA VAL A 141 -8.40 -11.48 25.76
C VAL A 141 -9.28 -10.95 26.88
N SER A 142 -8.89 -11.13 28.15
CA SER A 142 -9.59 -10.57 29.30
C SER A 142 -9.70 -9.05 29.18
N SER A 143 -8.63 -8.34 28.82
CA SER A 143 -8.70 -6.88 28.63
C SER A 143 -9.66 -6.45 27.51
N ILE A 144 -9.85 -7.27 26.47
CA ILE A 144 -10.80 -7.00 25.39
C ILE A 144 -12.23 -7.31 25.85
N ARG A 145 -12.46 -8.51 26.41
CA ARG A 145 -13.77 -8.96 26.91
C ARG A 145 -14.33 -8.09 28.03
N HIS A 146 -13.49 -7.64 28.97
CA HIS A 146 -13.91 -6.73 30.04
C HIS A 146 -14.46 -5.38 29.54
N ARG A 147 -14.14 -4.99 28.29
CA ARG A 147 -14.73 -3.80 27.65
C ARG A 147 -16.04 -4.14 26.95
N ASN A 148 -16.15 -5.34 26.40
CA ASN A 148 -17.33 -5.87 25.75
C ASN A 148 -18.25 -6.55 26.78
N LYS A 149 -18.69 -5.78 27.79
CA LYS A 149 -19.78 -5.96 28.81
C LYS A 149 -20.36 -7.33 29.22
N ASP A 150 -19.79 -8.46 28.83
CA ASP A 150 -20.28 -9.81 29.07
C ASP A 150 -19.18 -10.59 29.77
N ALA A 151 -19.19 -10.62 31.10
CA ALA A 151 -18.35 -11.54 31.86
C ALA A 151 -19.03 -11.93 33.18
N LYS A 152 -19.59 -13.13 33.20
CA LYS A 152 -19.71 -13.96 34.40
C LYS A 152 -18.86 -15.19 34.10
N GLU A 153 -17.72 -15.33 34.78
CA GLU A 153 -16.84 -16.49 34.62
C GLU A 153 -17.19 -17.53 35.69
N THR A 154 -17.49 -18.77 35.29
CA THR A 154 -17.74 -19.93 36.17
C THR A 154 -16.61 -20.96 35.99
N GLU A 155 -16.24 -21.74 37.02
CA GLU A 155 -15.07 -22.64 36.99
C GLU A 155 -15.08 -23.70 35.86
N GLU A 156 -16.25 -24.14 35.39
CA GLU A 156 -16.38 -25.04 34.22
C GLU A 156 -15.95 -24.36 32.91
N GLU A 157 -16.04 -23.03 32.81
CA GLU A 157 -15.59 -22.27 31.65
C GLU A 157 -14.07 -22.16 31.58
N MET A 158 -13.31 -22.49 32.63
CA MET A 158 -11.84 -22.37 32.62
C MET A 158 -11.13 -23.48 31.84
N GLU A 159 -11.64 -24.72 31.86
CA GLU A 159 -11.13 -25.80 31.00
C GLU A 159 -11.48 -25.53 29.53
N ASP A 160 -12.68 -25.02 29.27
CA ASP A 160 -13.09 -24.55 27.95
C ASP A 160 -12.27 -23.33 27.50
N GLU A 161 -11.89 -22.43 28.43
CA GLU A 161 -11.08 -21.25 28.12
C GLU A 161 -9.63 -21.62 27.79
N GLU A 162 -9.02 -22.62 28.44
CA GLU A 162 -7.66 -23.05 28.09
C GLU A 162 -7.60 -23.63 26.67
N THR A 163 -8.54 -24.51 26.33
CA THR A 163 -8.63 -25.07 24.98
C THR A 163 -9.01 -24.00 23.94
N TYR A 164 -9.89 -23.07 24.30
CA TYR A 164 -10.21 -21.91 23.48
C TYR A 164 -8.99 -21.03 23.20
N LEU A 165 -8.17 -20.73 24.22
CA LEU A 165 -6.97 -19.93 24.09
C LEU A 165 -5.91 -20.62 23.21
N GLU A 166 -5.80 -21.95 23.27
CA GLU A 166 -4.97 -22.73 22.35
C GLU A 166 -5.45 -22.60 20.90
N ILE A 167 -6.75 -22.82 20.66
CA ILE A 167 -7.34 -22.67 19.32
C ILE A 167 -7.16 -21.24 18.80
N LEU A 168 -7.34 -20.24 19.67
CA LEU A 168 -7.16 -18.83 19.35
C LEU A 168 -5.71 -18.52 18.99
N HIS A 169 -4.75 -19.07 19.74
CA HIS A 169 -3.32 -18.92 19.45
C HIS A 169 -2.96 -19.53 18.09
N GLU A 170 -3.43 -20.75 17.81
CA GLU A 170 -3.21 -21.41 16.53
C GLU A 170 -3.83 -20.63 15.36
N LYS A 171 -5.06 -20.14 15.52
CA LYS A 171 -5.75 -19.34 14.49
C LYS A 171 -5.01 -18.03 14.24
N LEU A 172 -4.62 -17.33 15.30
CA LEU A 172 -3.83 -16.09 15.22
C LEU A 172 -2.48 -16.32 14.52
N LEU A 173 -1.81 -17.44 14.83
CA LEU A 173 -0.55 -17.80 14.19
C LEU A 173 -0.76 -18.12 12.71
N ARG A 174 -1.82 -18.86 12.36
CA ARG A 174 -2.19 -19.17 10.98
C ARG A 174 -2.42 -17.91 10.17
N ASP A 175 -3.25 -16.99 10.66
CA ASP A 175 -3.57 -15.73 9.98
C ASP A 175 -2.32 -14.86 9.80
N ALA A 176 -1.46 -14.83 10.83
CA ALA A 176 -0.21 -14.07 10.77
C ALA A 176 0.78 -14.66 9.74
N ILE A 177 0.87 -15.99 9.64
CA ILE A 177 1.68 -16.67 8.63
C ILE A 177 1.10 -16.47 7.24
N GLU A 178 -0.23 -16.54 7.08
CA GLU A 178 -0.86 -16.30 5.79
C GLU A 178 -0.57 -14.87 5.29
N LEU A 179 -0.71 -13.87 6.16
CA LEU A 179 -0.38 -12.49 5.82
C LEU A 179 1.11 -12.33 5.48
N LEU A 180 2.01 -13.04 6.19
CA LEU A 180 3.42 -13.08 5.84
C LEU A 180 3.63 -13.67 4.45
N ASN A 181 2.99 -14.79 4.13
CA ASN A 181 3.05 -15.43 2.82
C ASN A 181 2.52 -14.52 1.71
N ARG A 182 1.48 -13.71 1.97
CA ARG A 182 1.01 -12.68 1.03
C ARG A 182 2.09 -11.64 0.74
N TYR A 183 2.83 -11.20 1.76
CA TYR A 183 4.00 -10.33 1.53
C TYR A 183 5.10 -11.04 0.74
N GLU A 184 5.34 -12.33 0.99
CA GLU A 184 6.34 -13.11 0.24
C GLU A 184 5.94 -13.28 -1.23
N ALA A 185 4.66 -13.51 -1.52
CA ALA A 185 4.11 -13.58 -2.88
C ALA A 185 4.27 -12.25 -3.64
N LEU A 186 4.32 -11.12 -2.94
CA LEU A 186 4.68 -9.81 -3.51
C LEU A 186 6.19 -9.66 -3.82
N GLY A 187 6.97 -10.73 -3.68
CA GLY A 187 8.42 -10.75 -3.94
C GLY A 187 9.25 -10.05 -2.86
N LEU A 188 8.72 -9.95 -1.63
CA LEU A 188 9.41 -9.33 -0.49
C LEU A 188 10.20 -10.33 0.36
N SER A 189 10.05 -11.64 0.12
CA SER A 189 10.84 -12.65 0.80
C SER A 189 12.32 -12.38 0.58
N LYS A 190 13.12 -12.67 1.61
CA LYS A 190 14.57 -12.53 1.50
C LYS A 190 15.03 -13.47 0.39
N THR A 191 15.36 -12.91 -0.77
CA THR A 191 16.37 -13.52 -1.64
C THR A 191 17.68 -13.48 -0.87
N THR A 192 17.86 -14.42 0.05
CA THR A 192 19.18 -14.79 0.54
C THR A 192 19.96 -15.25 -0.68
N THR A 193 20.75 -14.33 -1.23
CA THR A 193 22.05 -14.60 -1.83
C THR A 193 22.15 -15.94 -2.60
N THR A 194 21.38 -16.09 -3.68
CA THR A 194 21.65 -16.93 -4.87
C THR A 194 20.42 -16.90 -5.79
N ILE A 195 20.00 -15.71 -6.22
CA ILE A 195 19.34 -15.59 -7.53
C ILE A 195 20.21 -14.62 -8.27
N GLY A 196 21.04 -15.20 -9.14
CA GLY A 196 21.74 -14.46 -10.17
C GLY A 196 20.74 -13.58 -10.91
N ILE A 197 21.23 -12.42 -11.30
CA ILE A 197 20.89 -11.66 -12.49
C ILE A 197 20.22 -12.57 -13.56
N GLU A 198 18.92 -12.89 -13.47
CA GLU A 198 18.18 -13.74 -14.42
C GLU A 198 16.70 -13.90 -13.97
N ALA A 199 15.99 -12.79 -13.75
CA ALA A 199 14.51 -12.80 -13.66
C ALA A 199 13.90 -11.41 -13.93
N LEU A 200 14.56 -10.64 -14.80
CA LEU A 200 13.93 -9.53 -15.51
C LEU A 200 14.15 -9.79 -17.01
N GLU A 201 13.69 -10.93 -17.49
CA GLU A 201 13.41 -11.10 -18.91
C GLU A 201 12.10 -10.38 -19.21
N ASP A 202 12.23 -9.08 -19.50
CA ASP A 202 11.43 -8.49 -20.56
C ASP A 202 11.54 -9.38 -21.82
N PRO A 203 10.46 -9.57 -22.60
CA PRO A 203 10.54 -10.34 -23.82
C PRO A 203 11.50 -9.64 -24.78
N THR A 204 12.66 -10.27 -25.02
CA THR A 204 13.60 -9.99 -26.12
C THR A 204 13.98 -8.52 -26.35
N PRO A 205 15.22 -8.10 -25.99
CA PRO A 205 15.84 -7.04 -26.74
C PRO A 205 16.24 -7.65 -28.09
N GLU A 206 15.51 -7.31 -29.15
CA GLU A 206 16.13 -7.17 -30.45
C GLU A 206 17.47 -6.45 -30.22
N LYS A 207 18.56 -7.02 -30.76
CA LYS A 207 19.89 -6.43 -30.70
C LYS A 207 19.86 -5.06 -31.37
N VAL A 208 19.50 -4.03 -30.62
CA VAL A 208 19.82 -2.67 -30.97
C VAL A 208 21.32 -2.59 -30.75
N GLU A 209 22.08 -2.69 -31.84
CA GLU A 209 23.49 -2.32 -31.89
C GLU A 209 23.61 -0.86 -31.47
N VAL A 210 23.69 -0.62 -30.17
CA VAL A 210 23.98 0.70 -29.64
C VAL A 210 25.45 0.98 -29.99
N ASN A 211 25.66 1.94 -30.87
CA ASN A 211 26.96 2.30 -31.41
C ASN A 211 28.00 2.43 -30.27
N PRO A 212 29.07 1.61 -30.24
CA PRO A 212 30.07 1.61 -29.16
C PRO A 212 30.73 2.98 -28.98
N GLU A 213 30.77 3.79 -30.05
CA GLU A 213 31.27 5.15 -30.05
C GLU A 213 30.48 6.07 -29.11
N PHE A 214 29.16 5.87 -28.97
CA PHE A 214 28.33 6.69 -28.10
C PHE A 214 28.66 6.44 -26.61
N HIS A 215 28.87 5.19 -26.22
CA HIS A 215 29.24 4.86 -24.85
C HIS A 215 30.63 5.37 -24.47
N GLU A 216 31.57 5.36 -25.42
CA GLU A 216 32.89 5.94 -25.22
C GLU A 216 32.83 7.47 -25.15
N ALA A 217 32.03 8.12 -26.01
CA ALA A 217 31.78 9.56 -25.97
C ALA A 217 31.15 10.00 -24.63
N VAL A 218 30.19 9.24 -24.09
CA VAL A 218 29.58 9.53 -22.79
C VAL A 218 30.60 9.37 -21.65
N LYS A 219 31.45 8.34 -21.69
CA LYS A 219 32.51 8.13 -20.68
C LYS A 219 33.56 9.24 -20.71
N THR A 220 34.01 9.63 -21.90
CA THR A 220 35.02 10.68 -22.09
C THR A 220 34.49 12.06 -21.69
N GLU A 221 33.23 12.38 -22.01
CA GLU A 221 32.60 13.64 -21.60
C GLU A 221 32.40 13.69 -20.07
N ALA A 222 32.05 12.56 -19.43
CA ALA A 222 31.97 12.48 -17.97
C ALA A 222 33.33 12.72 -17.27
N ILE A 223 34.42 12.21 -17.85
CA ILE A 223 35.79 12.47 -17.37
C ILE A 223 36.14 13.96 -17.56
N ARG A 224 35.79 14.56 -18.70
CA ARG A 224 36.02 15.98 -18.99
C ARG A 224 35.21 16.90 -18.07
N GLN A 225 33.99 16.54 -17.69
CA GLN A 225 33.21 17.31 -16.73
C GLN A 225 33.84 17.27 -15.33
N LYS A 226 34.32 16.11 -14.88
CA LYS A 226 35.05 15.99 -13.61
C LYS A 226 36.34 16.82 -13.61
N SER A 227 37.10 16.84 -14.69
CA SER A 227 38.32 17.65 -14.77
C SER A 227 38.02 19.15 -14.75
N ARG A 228 36.95 19.61 -15.42
CA ARG A 228 36.49 21.01 -15.35
C ARG A 228 36.07 21.44 -13.95
N GLN A 229 35.42 20.56 -13.18
CA GLN A 229 35.07 20.85 -11.79
C GLN A 229 36.32 20.99 -10.90
N LEU A 230 37.33 20.16 -11.12
CA LEU A 230 38.59 20.24 -10.37
C LEU A 230 39.40 21.51 -10.71
N THR A 231 39.37 21.99 -11.96
CA THR A 231 40.07 23.23 -12.34
C THR A 231 39.39 24.49 -11.79
N THR A 232 38.08 24.47 -11.54
CA THR A 232 37.39 25.58 -10.88
C THR A 232 37.76 25.74 -9.40
N PHE A 233 38.20 24.67 -8.74
CA PHE A 233 38.66 24.73 -7.34
C PHE A 233 40.08 25.31 -7.18
N ASN A 234 40.95 25.17 -8.19
CA ASN A 234 42.33 25.67 -8.14
C ASN A 234 42.50 27.15 -8.54
N LYS A 235 41.41 27.87 -8.87
CA LYS A 235 41.45 29.26 -9.33
C LYS A 235 41.26 30.32 -8.23
N HIS A 236 41.23 29.94 -6.95
CA HIS A 236 41.30 30.92 -5.87
C HIS A 236 42.76 31.28 -5.54
N PRO A 237 43.18 32.53 -5.76
CA PRO A 237 44.51 32.98 -5.34
C PRO A 237 44.57 32.96 -3.81
N GLN A 238 45.58 32.28 -3.27
CA GLN A 238 45.90 32.28 -1.85
C GLN A 238 46.16 33.74 -1.40
N PRO A 239 45.60 34.21 -0.28
CA PRO A 239 45.83 35.56 0.21
C PRO A 239 47.31 35.73 0.56
N THR A 240 47.94 36.74 -0.05
CA THR A 240 49.33 37.11 0.24
C THR A 240 49.46 37.51 1.70
N LYS A 241 50.34 36.81 2.43
CA LYS A 241 50.66 37.13 3.82
C LYS A 241 51.31 38.51 3.86
N SER A 242 50.62 39.49 4.43
CA SER A 242 51.20 40.77 4.81
C SER A 242 52.28 40.55 5.89
N SER A 243 53.53 40.77 5.52
CA SER A 243 54.65 40.85 6.45
C SER A 243 54.53 42.13 7.29
N SER A 244 54.47 41.99 8.60
CA SER A 244 54.67 43.08 9.56
C SER A 244 55.77 42.66 10.52
N ARG A 245 56.59 43.65 10.94
CA ARG A 245 57.78 43.62 11.84
C ARG A 245 59.10 43.57 11.06
N LEU A 246 60.05 44.47 11.24
CA LEU A 246 60.34 45.49 12.26
C LEU A 246 60.98 46.71 11.58
#